data_AF-A0A6G4RAN6-F1
#
_entry.id   AF-A0A6G4RAN6-F1
#
_cell.length_a   1.000
_cell.length_b   1.000
_cell.length_c   1.000
_cell.angle_alpha   90.00
_cell.angle_beta   90.00
_cell.angle_gamma   90.00
#
_symmetry.space_group_name_H-M   'P 1'
#
loop_
_entity.id
_entity.type
_entity.pdbx_description
1 polymer ?
#
loop_
_entity_poly.entity_id
_entity_poly.type
_entity_poly.pdbx_seq_one_letter_code
_entity_poly.pdbx_strand_id
1 'polypeptide(L)'
;MFDSDYDDESEAIINRQLLRLVDAEEEDWPSGVYDRHACFQENLTECIRTSLGPDFYDEALRDGCDKYGYHKQSRGAKNPTVISSVFKTAKEDDRSVSKIDEIIDHVLTMI
;
A
#
# COMPACT_ATOMS: atom_id res chain seq x y z
N MET A 1 -2.56 -10.03 -8.19
CA MET A 1 -1.93 -9.28 -7.08
C MET A 1 -2.46 -7.87 -7.25
N PHE A 2 -3.14 -7.31 -6.25
CA PHE A 2 -3.79 -6.00 -6.34
C PHE A 2 -2.73 -4.89 -6.27
N ASP A 3 -2.04 -4.66 -7.39
CA ASP A 3 -0.94 -3.71 -7.52
C ASP A 3 -0.89 -3.26 -9.00
N SER A 4 -1.92 -2.56 -9.47
CA SER A 4 -2.00 -2.17 -10.89
C SER A 4 -1.18 -0.91 -11.15
N ASP A 5 -0.31 -0.97 -12.16
CA ASP A 5 0.32 0.22 -12.74
C ASP A 5 -0.75 0.95 -13.59
N TYR A 6 -0.92 2.25 -13.35
CA TYR A 6 -1.91 3.09 -14.04
C TYR A 6 -1.54 3.23 -15.54
N ASP A 7 -2.52 3.06 -16.45
CA ASP A 7 -2.42 3.24 -17.92
C ASP A 7 -2.06 1.99 -18.79
N ASP A 8 -2.42 0.79 -18.34
CA ASP A 8 -2.37 -0.44 -19.17
C ASP A 8 -3.79 -1.04 -19.36
N GLU A 9 -4.25 -1.18 -20.62
CA GLU A 9 -5.56 -1.79 -20.95
C GLU A 9 -5.69 -3.23 -20.41
N SER A 10 -4.57 -3.95 -20.28
CA SER A 10 -4.56 -5.30 -19.71
C SER A 10 -4.82 -5.29 -18.20
N GLU A 11 -4.35 -4.27 -17.48
CA GLU A 11 -4.61 -4.08 -16.05
C GLU A 11 -6.07 -3.71 -15.79
N ALA A 12 -6.69 -2.88 -16.65
CA ALA A 12 -8.12 -2.60 -16.57
C ALA A 12 -8.99 -3.86 -16.73
N ILE A 13 -8.58 -4.81 -17.60
CA ILE A 13 -9.26 -6.11 -17.72
C ILE A 13 -9.09 -6.94 -16.44
N ILE A 14 -7.87 -6.97 -15.87
CA ILE A 14 -7.59 -7.69 -14.62
C ILE A 14 -8.41 -7.10 -13.47
N ASN A 15 -8.47 -5.78 -13.33
CA ASN A 15 -9.23 -5.10 -12.27
C ASN A 15 -10.72 -5.47 -12.33
N ARG A 16 -11.35 -5.38 -13.50
CA ARG A 16 -12.75 -5.83 -13.69
C ARG A 16 -12.96 -7.30 -13.33
N GLN A 17 -12.03 -8.18 -13.72
CA GLN A 17 -12.09 -9.60 -13.36
C GLN A 17 -11.96 -9.83 -11.84
N LEU A 18 -11.08 -9.09 -11.16
CA LEU A 18 -10.90 -9.18 -9.71
C LEU A 18 -12.13 -8.66 -8.95
N LEU A 19 -12.73 -7.55 -9.39
CA LEU A 19 -13.96 -7.00 -8.80
C LEU A 19 -15.14 -7.98 -8.92
N ARG A 20 -15.21 -8.70 -10.06
CA ARG A 20 -16.20 -9.76 -10.25
C ARG A 20 -16.06 -10.92 -9.27
N LEU A 21 -14.85 -11.25 -8.81
CA LEU A 21 -14.64 -12.30 -7.80
C LEU A 21 -15.18 -11.93 -6.42
N VAL A 22 -15.37 -10.63 -6.16
CA VAL A 22 -15.86 -10.10 -4.89
C VAL A 22 -17.27 -9.51 -5.01
N ASP A 23 -18.00 -9.84 -6.08
CA ASP A 23 -19.34 -9.33 -6.41
C ASP A 23 -19.44 -7.78 -6.37
N ALA A 24 -18.35 -7.07 -6.69
CA ALA A 24 -18.33 -5.62 -6.77
C ALA A 24 -18.69 -5.13 -8.18
N GLU A 25 -19.09 -3.86 -8.30
CA GLU A 25 -19.27 -3.21 -9.60
C GLU A 25 -17.94 -3.20 -10.36
N GLU A 26 -17.98 -3.53 -11.65
CA GLU A 26 -16.78 -3.60 -12.49
C GLU A 26 -16.30 -2.18 -12.84
N GLU A 27 -15.09 -1.84 -12.42
CA GLU A 27 -14.43 -0.56 -12.72
C GLU A 27 -13.01 -0.81 -13.23
N ASP A 28 -12.54 0.06 -14.12
CA ASP A 28 -11.19 -0.08 -14.70
C ASP A 28 -10.11 0.27 -13.68
N TRP A 29 -10.39 1.25 -12.80
CA TRP A 29 -9.45 1.81 -11.83
C TRP A 29 -10.12 2.02 -10.47
N PRO A 30 -10.55 0.94 -9.78
CA PRO A 30 -11.23 1.05 -8.50
C PRO A 30 -10.29 1.64 -7.44
N SER A 31 -10.85 2.41 -6.51
CA SER A 31 -10.09 2.97 -5.38
C SER A 31 -10.98 3.09 -4.16
N GLY A 32 -10.55 2.53 -3.02
CA GLY A 32 -11.35 2.57 -1.80
C GLY A 32 -11.10 1.39 -0.89
N VAL A 33 -11.67 1.46 0.30
CA VAL A 33 -11.70 0.37 1.28
C VAL A 33 -13.13 -0.15 1.34
N TYR A 34 -13.30 -1.46 1.23
CA TYR A 34 -14.59 -2.13 1.20
C TYR A 34 -14.59 -3.30 2.20
N ASP A 35 -15.77 -3.85 2.47
CA ASP A 35 -15.93 -4.92 3.47
C ASP A 35 -15.06 -6.16 3.24
N ARG A 36 -14.75 -6.50 1.98
CA ARG A 36 -14.03 -7.74 1.62
C ARG A 36 -12.71 -7.51 0.90
N HIS A 37 -12.39 -6.27 0.55
CA HIS A 37 -11.24 -5.94 -0.28
C HIS A 37 -10.90 -4.45 -0.15
N ALA A 38 -9.69 -4.08 -0.58
CA ALA A 38 -9.29 -2.69 -0.74
C ALA A 38 -8.66 -2.54 -2.12
N CYS A 39 -8.93 -1.41 -2.76
CA CYS A 39 -8.42 -1.05 -4.07
C CYS A 39 -7.58 0.21 -3.94
N PHE A 40 -6.43 0.19 -4.61
CA PHE A 40 -5.51 1.31 -4.67
C PHE A 40 -5.42 1.73 -6.14
N GLN A 41 -5.64 3.03 -6.38
CA GLN A 41 -5.58 3.60 -7.74
C GLN A 41 -4.17 3.50 -8.33
N GLU A 42 -3.16 3.59 -7.47
CA GLU A 42 -1.76 3.26 -7.75
C GLU A 42 -1.37 2.02 -6.95
N ASN A 43 -0.12 1.58 -7.07
CA ASN A 43 0.40 0.51 -6.23
C ASN A 43 0.46 0.92 -4.74
N LEU A 44 0.40 -0.07 -3.83
CA LEU A 44 0.39 0.19 -2.38
C LEU A 44 1.66 0.94 -1.92
N THR A 45 2.79 0.70 -2.59
CA THR A 45 4.08 1.33 -2.23
C THR A 45 4.04 2.84 -2.48
N GLU A 46 3.55 3.27 -3.64
CA GLU A 46 3.40 4.68 -3.98
C GLU A 46 2.32 5.36 -3.13
N CYS A 47 1.24 4.65 -2.78
CA CYS A 47 0.26 5.13 -1.81
C CYS A 47 0.90 5.46 -0.45
N ILE A 48 1.74 4.57 0.09
CA ILE A 48 2.47 4.79 1.35
C ILE A 48 3.47 5.93 1.20
N ARG A 49 4.28 5.91 0.13
CA ARG A 49 5.33 6.90 -0.13
C ARG A 49 4.77 8.31 -0.24
N THR A 50 3.69 8.49 -1.00
CA THR A 50 3.03 9.78 -1.17
C THR A 50 2.40 10.25 0.14
N SER A 51 1.74 9.37 0.88
CA SER A 51 1.09 9.70 2.15
C SER A 51 2.08 10.14 3.23
N LEU A 52 3.22 9.46 3.33
CA LEU A 52 4.26 9.79 4.32
C LEU A 52 5.15 10.96 3.88
N GLY A 53 5.11 11.32 2.60
CA GLY A 53 6.04 12.24 1.97
C GLY A 53 7.24 11.50 1.38
N PRO A 54 7.54 11.66 0.08
CA PRO A 54 8.58 10.89 -0.60
C PRO A 54 9.95 10.96 0.07
N ASP A 55 10.41 12.15 0.46
CA ASP A 55 11.72 12.34 1.09
C ASP A 55 11.82 11.59 2.44
N PHE A 56 10.78 11.70 3.26
CA PHE A 56 10.69 11.01 4.54
C PHE A 56 10.67 9.49 4.34
N TYR A 57 9.84 9.01 3.41
CA TYR A 57 9.71 7.58 3.13
C TYR A 57 11.04 6.99 2.62
N ASP A 58 11.68 7.64 1.66
CA ASP A 58 12.94 7.17 1.06
C ASP A 58 14.07 7.13 2.10
N GLU A 59 14.14 8.12 2.98
CA GLU A 59 15.09 8.15 4.09
C GLU A 59 14.81 7.04 5.12
N ALA A 60 13.58 6.93 5.60
CA ALA A 60 13.19 5.91 6.57
C ALA A 60 13.37 4.48 6.01
N LEU A 61 13.09 4.28 4.71
CA LEU A 61 13.29 3.01 4.03
C LEU A 61 14.77 2.66 3.93
N ARG A 62 15.63 3.63 3.58
CA ARG A 62 17.08 3.45 3.54
C ARG A 62 17.62 3.06 4.92
N ASP A 63 17.23 3.79 5.97
CA ASP A 63 17.66 3.51 7.33
C ASP A 63 17.20 2.13 7.82
N GLY A 64 15.96 1.77 7.50
CA GLY A 64 15.42 0.43 7.76
C GLY A 64 16.20 -0.66 7.00
N CYS A 65 16.52 -0.43 5.73
CA CYS A 65 17.32 -1.35 4.94
C CYS A 65 18.71 -1.55 5.53
N ASP A 66 19.40 -0.48 5.88
CA ASP A 66 20.74 -0.53 6.48
C ASP A 66 20.72 -1.26 7.82
N LYS A 67 19.72 -0.97 8.66
CA LYS A 67 19.52 -1.62 9.96
C LYS A 67 19.34 -3.14 9.85
N TYR A 68 18.67 -3.62 8.81
CA TYR A 68 18.37 -5.04 8.62
C TYR A 68 19.21 -5.72 7.53
N GLY A 69 20.24 -5.06 7.02
CA GLY A 69 21.22 -5.66 6.10
C GLY A 69 20.75 -5.82 4.66
N TYR A 70 19.82 -4.97 4.19
CA TYR A 70 19.33 -4.98 2.81
C TYR A 70 20.13 -4.02 1.92
N HIS A 71 21.00 -4.56 1.06
CA HIS A 71 21.79 -3.74 0.10
C HIS A 71 20.97 -3.06 -1.00
N LYS A 72 19.72 -3.52 -1.24
CA LYS A 72 18.82 -2.95 -2.24
C LYS A 72 17.50 -2.58 -1.58
N GLN A 73 17.13 -1.30 -1.63
CA GLN A 73 15.87 -0.81 -1.07
C GLN A 73 14.65 -1.52 -1.68
N SER A 74 14.66 -1.83 -2.97
CA SER A 74 13.56 -2.58 -3.62
C SER A 74 13.32 -3.99 -3.05
N ARG A 75 14.33 -4.60 -2.41
CA ARG A 75 14.17 -5.86 -1.66
C ARG A 75 13.71 -5.61 -0.23
N GLY A 76 14.27 -4.57 0.41
CA GLY A 76 13.88 -4.18 1.77
C GLY A 76 12.43 -3.72 1.85
N ALA A 77 11.94 -2.97 0.87
CA ALA A 77 10.55 -2.49 0.78
C ALA A 77 9.51 -3.63 0.73
N LYS A 78 9.92 -4.85 0.33
CA LYS A 78 9.06 -6.04 0.34
C LYS A 78 9.17 -6.86 1.62
N ASN A 79 10.04 -6.45 2.56
CA ASN A 79 10.23 -7.13 3.82
C ASN A 79 9.37 -6.48 4.92
N PRO A 80 8.53 -7.26 5.63
CA PRO A 80 7.63 -6.71 6.64
C PRO A 80 8.37 -6.07 7.82
N THR A 81 9.56 -6.55 8.19
CA THR A 81 10.35 -5.98 9.30
C THR A 81 10.90 -4.61 8.94
N VAL A 82 11.36 -4.42 7.69
CA VAL A 82 11.81 -3.12 7.18
C VAL A 82 10.64 -2.16 7.13
N ILE A 83 9.53 -2.54 6.50
CA ILE A 83 8.34 -1.68 6.37
C ILE A 83 7.74 -1.35 7.74
N SER A 84 7.69 -2.30 8.68
CA SER A 84 7.26 -2.01 10.06
C SER A 84 8.13 -0.95 10.74
N SER A 85 9.43 -0.92 10.44
CA SER A 85 10.31 0.12 10.95
C SER A 85 10.02 1.49 10.34
N VAL A 86 9.67 1.55 9.05
CA VAL A 86 9.22 2.78 8.38
C VAL A 86 7.96 3.32 9.05
N PHE A 87 6.94 2.49 9.27
CA PHE A 87 5.71 2.91 9.96
C PHE A 87 5.95 3.34 11.41
N LYS A 88 6.90 2.69 12.09
CA LYS A 88 7.27 3.10 13.46
C LYS A 88 7.91 4.48 13.46
N THR A 89 8.87 4.74 12.58
CA THR A 89 9.50 6.06 12.42
C THR A 89 8.46 7.10 12.00
N ALA A 90 7.53 6.77 11.09
CA ALA A 90 6.44 7.65 10.67
C ALA A 90 5.58 8.10 11.85
N LYS A 91 5.21 7.15 12.71
CA LYS A 91 4.42 7.44 13.92
C LYS A 91 5.17 8.31 14.92
N GLU A 92 6.50 8.16 15.03
CA GLU A 92 7.35 9.01 15.86
C GLU A 92 7.42 10.46 15.33
N ASP A 93 7.23 10.67 14.01
CA ASP A 93 7.16 11.97 13.33
C ASP A 93 5.71 12.47 13.11
N ASP A 94 4.72 11.87 13.78
CA ASP A 94 3.29 12.21 13.67
C ASP A 94 2.71 12.11 12.24
N ARG A 95 3.22 11.16 11.46
CA ARG A 95 2.74 10.82 10.11
C ARG A 95 1.98 9.50 10.12
N SER A 96 0.93 9.42 9.30
CA SER A 96 0.19 8.17 9.07
C SER A 96 -0.24 8.01 7.61
N VAL A 97 -0.74 6.83 7.27
CA VAL A 97 -1.28 6.51 5.95
C VAL A 97 -2.78 6.27 6.12
N SER A 98 -3.59 7.29 5.87
CA SER A 98 -5.03 7.27 6.17
C SER A 98 -5.76 6.07 5.60
N LYS A 99 -5.40 5.63 4.39
CA LYS A 99 -6.00 4.46 3.75
C LYS A 99 -5.66 3.14 4.46
N ILE A 100 -4.50 3.03 5.08
CA ILE A 100 -4.16 1.87 5.91
C ILE A 100 -4.90 1.93 7.24
N ASP A 101 -5.01 3.10 7.85
CA ASP A 101 -5.80 3.30 9.06
C ASP A 101 -7.27 2.91 8.81
N GLU A 102 -7.84 3.32 7.67
CA GLU A 102 -9.18 2.95 7.21
C GLU A 102 -9.34 1.43 7.03
N ILE A 103 -8.36 0.75 6.42
CA ILE A 103 -8.37 -0.72 6.28
C ILE A 103 -8.37 -1.39 7.66
N ILE A 104 -7.54 -0.91 8.59
CA ILE A 104 -7.47 -1.45 9.95
C ILE A 104 -8.81 -1.26 10.67
N ASP A 105 -9.40 -0.06 10.59
CA ASP A 105 -10.68 0.26 11.23
C ASP A 105 -11.82 -0.60 10.67
N HIS A 106 -11.87 -0.82 9.35
CA HIS A 106 -12.83 -1.74 8.73
C HIS A 106 -12.65 -3.17 9.26
N VAL A 107 -11.42 -3.69 9.31
CA VAL A 107 -11.15 -5.04 9.80
C VAL A 107 -11.52 -5.19 11.28
N LEU A 108 -11.23 -4.19 12.11
CA LEU A 108 -11.53 -4.22 13.54
C LEU A 108 -13.02 -4.07 13.84
N THR A 109 -13.78 -3.38 13.00
CA THR A 109 -15.24 -3.20 13.16
C THR A 109 -16.03 -4.45 12.73
N MET A 110 -15.41 -5.35 11.95
CA MET A 110 -15.99 -6.62 11.54
C MET A 110 -15.87 -7.75 12.58
N ILE A 111 -15.15 -7.52 13.68
CA ILE A 111 -14.95 -8.46 14.81
C ILE A 111 -16.00 -8.22 15.90
#